data_AF-A0A7E5WHK0-F1
#
_entry.id   AF-A0A7E5WHK0-F1
#
_cell.length_a   1.000
_cell.length_b   1.000
_cell.length_c   1.000
_cell.angle_alpha   90.00
_cell.angle_beta   90.00
_cell.angle_gamma   90.00
#
_symmetry.space_group_name_H-M   'P 1'
#
loop_
_entity.id
_entity.type
_entity.pdbx_description
1 polymer ?
#
loop_
_entity_poly.entity_id
_entity_poly.type
_entity_poly.pdbx_seq_one_letter_code
_entity_poly.pdbx_strand_id
1 'polypeptide(L)'
;MPKKSQKTILDSQSRELVIRLRDYFERERTNGGPLISIDRVVDRVAAALDIGRNTVSRITKEKFGETESAKDITNWSSVIFLDQTWLNANHPVGIMWTDAAHRSTKMPEREKVSLPKETRPHHLRRTKC
;
A
#
# COMPACT_ATOMS: atom_id res chain seq x y z
N MET A 1 -21.48 21.35 -33.83
CA MET A 1 -22.64 20.49 -33.46
C MET A 1 -22.09 19.18 -32.89
N PRO A 2 -22.28 18.87 -31.59
CA PRO A 2 -21.82 17.60 -31.05
C PRO A 2 -22.60 16.46 -31.71
N LYS A 3 -21.88 15.50 -32.30
CA LYS A 3 -22.48 14.33 -32.94
C LYS A 3 -23.12 13.48 -31.84
N LYS A 4 -24.45 13.35 -31.87
CA LYS A 4 -25.17 12.42 -30.98
C LYS A 4 -24.69 10.99 -31.29
N SER A 5 -24.08 10.33 -30.31
CA SER A 5 -23.73 8.92 -30.41
C SER A 5 -25.01 8.10 -30.62
N GLN A 6 -24.96 7.17 -31.59
CA GLN A 6 -26.08 6.29 -31.87
C GLN A 6 -26.41 5.46 -30.63
N LYS A 7 -27.69 5.40 -30.25
CA LYS A 7 -28.16 4.57 -29.15
C LYS A 7 -28.04 3.10 -29.56
N THR A 8 -27.15 2.36 -28.92
CA THR A 8 -27.02 0.92 -29.14
C THR A 8 -28.20 0.21 -28.49
N ILE A 9 -28.83 -0.71 -29.24
CA ILE A 9 -29.88 -1.58 -28.71
C ILE A 9 -29.18 -2.68 -27.90
N LEU A 10 -29.37 -2.66 -26.58
CA LEU A 10 -28.90 -3.75 -25.71
C LEU A 10 -29.78 -4.99 -25.90
N ASP A 11 -29.16 -6.16 -25.92
CA ASP A 11 -29.85 -7.45 -25.89
C ASP A 11 -30.56 -7.68 -24.53
N SER A 12 -31.58 -8.53 -24.55
CA SER A 12 -32.40 -8.96 -23.42
C SER A 12 -31.59 -9.31 -22.17
N GLN A 13 -30.56 -10.17 -22.30
CA GLN A 13 -29.73 -10.58 -21.16
C GLN A 13 -28.97 -9.40 -20.55
N SER A 14 -28.42 -8.53 -21.40
CA SER A 14 -27.69 -7.35 -20.94
C SER A 14 -28.60 -6.36 -20.22
N ARG A 15 -29.85 -6.20 -20.67
CA ARG A 15 -30.85 -5.36 -19.98
C ARG A 15 -31.17 -5.89 -18.59
N GLU A 16 -31.31 -7.20 -18.44
CA GLU A 16 -31.58 -7.82 -17.14
C GLU A 16 -30.44 -7.59 -16.14
N LEU A 17 -29.19 -7.74 -16.58
CA LEU A 17 -28.02 -7.45 -15.75
C LEU A 17 -28.00 -5.99 -15.26
N VAL A 18 -28.36 -5.04 -16.13
CA VAL A 18 -28.45 -3.61 -15.75
C VAL A 18 -29.52 -3.38 -14.69
N ILE A 19 -30.67 -4.05 -14.79
CA ILE A 19 -31.75 -3.96 -13.81
C ILE A 19 -31.28 -4.47 -12.45
N ARG A 20 -30.71 -5.68 -12.39
CA ARG A 20 -30.20 -6.26 -11.13
C ARG A 20 -29.16 -5.36 -10.46
N LEU A 21 -28.25 -4.81 -11.26
CA LEU A 21 -27.23 -3.88 -10.77
C LEU A 21 -27.85 -2.60 -10.18
N ARG A 22 -28.85 -2.02 -10.84
CA ARG A 22 -29.60 -0.85 -10.34
C ARG A 22 -30.24 -1.17 -8.99
N ASP A 23 -30.93 -2.31 -8.88
CA ASP A 23 -31.63 -2.70 -7.66
C ASP A 23 -30.66 -2.97 -6.50
N TYR A 24 -29.47 -3.52 -6.79
CA TYR A 24 -28.41 -3.65 -5.80
C TYR A 24 -28.00 -2.27 -5.24
N PHE A 25 -27.76 -1.28 -6.10
CA PHE A 25 -27.39 0.06 -5.66
C PHE A 25 -28.52 0.82 -4.96
N GLU A 26 -29.78 0.59 -5.32
CA GLU A 26 -30.93 1.13 -4.58
C GLU A 26 -30.99 0.57 -3.15
N ARG A 27 -30.64 -0.71 -2.97
CA ARG A 27 -30.48 -1.31 -1.64
C ARG A 27 -29.31 -0.70 -0.87
N GLU A 28 -28.15 -0.48 -1.51
CA GLU A 28 -27.02 0.21 -0.85
C GLU A 28 -27.40 1.63 -0.41
N ARG A 29 -28.15 2.36 -1.25
CA ARG A 29 -28.66 3.68 -0.92
C ARG A 29 -29.58 3.63 0.30
N THR A 30 -30.50 2.67 0.32
CA THR A 30 -31.45 2.49 1.44
C THR A 30 -30.73 2.09 2.72
N ASN A 31 -29.64 1.33 2.61
CA ASN A 31 -28.77 0.94 3.71
C ASN A 31 -27.85 2.06 4.21
N GLY A 32 -27.79 3.22 3.53
CA GLY A 32 -26.94 4.34 3.89
C GLY A 32 -25.45 4.09 3.63
N GLY A 33 -25.11 3.09 2.82
CA GLY A 33 -23.73 2.73 2.53
C GLY A 33 -23.58 1.38 1.82
N PRO A 34 -22.35 1.00 1.45
CA PRO A 34 -22.06 -0.24 0.75
C PRO A 34 -22.59 -1.46 1.53
N LEU A 35 -23.34 -2.35 0.87
CA LEU A 35 -23.78 -3.62 1.47
C LEU A 35 -22.60 -4.57 1.70
N ILE A 36 -21.64 -4.52 0.78
CA ILE A 36 -20.38 -5.25 0.82
C ILE A 36 -19.27 -4.20 0.68
N SER A 37 -18.16 -4.30 1.43
CA SER A 37 -17.06 -3.31 1.33
C SER A 37 -16.60 -3.11 -0.12
N ILE A 38 -16.29 -1.86 -0.47
CA ILE A 38 -15.81 -1.45 -1.80
C ILE A 38 -14.57 -2.25 -2.20
N ASP A 39 -13.73 -2.63 -1.24
CA ASP A 39 -12.52 -3.43 -1.46
C ASP A 39 -12.83 -4.82 -2.03
N ARG A 40 -14.01 -5.37 -1.74
CA ARG A 40 -14.42 -6.72 -2.16
C ARG A 40 -15.19 -6.66 -3.48
N VAL A 41 -14.53 -6.14 -4.52
CA VAL A 41 -15.14 -5.89 -5.85
C VAL A 41 -15.78 -7.16 -6.45
N VAL A 42 -15.12 -8.31 -6.35
CA VAL A 42 -15.65 -9.58 -6.88
C VAL A 42 -16.94 -10.00 -6.17
N ASP A 43 -16.95 -9.91 -4.84
CA ASP A 43 -18.13 -10.25 -4.03
C ASP A 43 -19.29 -9.29 -4.32
N ARG A 44 -18.99 -8.00 -4.51
CA ARG A 44 -19.98 -6.98 -4.89
C ARG A 44 -20.63 -7.30 -6.23
N VAL A 45 -19.83 -7.58 -7.25
CA VAL A 45 -20.34 -7.90 -8.59
C VAL A 45 -21.15 -9.20 -8.58
N ALA A 46 -20.66 -10.22 -7.87
CA ALA A 46 -21.38 -11.49 -7.71
C ALA A 46 -22.76 -11.29 -7.06
N ALA A 47 -22.82 -10.52 -5.97
CA ALA A 47 -24.08 -10.22 -5.28
C ALA A 47 -25.01 -9.29 -6.06
N ALA A 48 -24.45 -8.36 -6.85
CA ALA A 48 -25.24 -7.38 -7.61
C ALA A 48 -25.89 -7.99 -8.85
N LEU A 49 -25.17 -8.88 -9.55
CA LEU A 49 -25.65 -9.50 -10.78
C LEU A 49 -26.30 -10.88 -10.54
N ASP A 50 -26.21 -11.38 -9.32
CA ASP A 50 -26.61 -12.74 -8.94
C ASP A 50 -25.88 -13.80 -9.79
N ILE A 51 -24.55 -13.64 -9.86
CA ILE A 51 -23.64 -14.51 -10.61
C ILE A 51 -22.68 -15.16 -9.63
N GLY A 52 -22.37 -16.44 -9.86
CA GLY A 52 -21.39 -17.17 -9.05
C GLY A 52 -20.04 -16.45 -8.98
N ARG A 53 -19.49 -16.33 -7.78
CA ARG A 53 -18.21 -15.68 -7.49
C ARG A 53 -17.08 -16.19 -8.41
N ASN A 54 -17.01 -17.50 -8.61
CA ASN A 54 -16.03 -18.16 -9.48
C ASN A 54 -16.17 -17.73 -10.94
N THR A 55 -17.41 -17.54 -11.42
CA THR A 55 -17.69 -17.06 -12.77
C THR A 55 -17.21 -15.63 -12.94
N VAL A 56 -17.48 -14.75 -11.97
CA VAL A 56 -16.98 -13.37 -11.97
C VAL A 56 -15.46 -13.34 -11.97
N SER A 57 -14.82 -14.13 -11.10
CA SER A 57 -13.35 -14.24 -11.07
C SER A 57 -12.78 -14.74 -12.39
N ARG A 58 -13.40 -15.75 -13.00
CA ARG A 58 -12.97 -16.31 -14.28
C ARG A 58 -13.08 -15.27 -15.41
N ILE A 59 -14.22 -14.58 -15.53
CA ILE A 59 -14.43 -13.52 -16.53
C ILE A 59 -13.43 -12.39 -16.33
N THR A 60 -13.20 -11.98 -15.08
CA THR A 60 -12.26 -10.89 -14.77
C THR A 60 -10.83 -11.29 -15.17
N LYS A 61 -10.42 -12.54 -14.86
CA LYS A 61 -9.12 -13.10 -15.30
C LYS A 61 -9.00 -13.17 -16.83
N GLU A 62 -10.06 -13.60 -17.52
CA GLU A 62 -10.08 -13.66 -18.99
C GLU A 62 -9.93 -12.29 -19.65
N LYS A 63 -10.49 -11.22 -19.04
CA LYS A 63 -10.45 -9.86 -19.59
C LYS A 63 -9.15 -9.10 -19.31
N PHE A 64 -8.57 -9.27 -18.13
CA PHE A 64 -7.38 -8.53 -17.72
C PHE A 64 -6.09 -9.33 -17.84
N GLY A 65 -6.17 -10.60 -18.26
CA GLY A 65 -5.04 -11.52 -18.15
C GLY A 65 -4.64 -11.68 -16.69
N GLU A 66 -3.78 -12.64 -16.43
CA GLU A 66 -3.11 -12.76 -15.14
C GLU A 66 -2.29 -11.47 -14.95
N THR A 67 -2.82 -10.48 -14.22
CA THR A 67 -1.99 -9.38 -13.71
C THR A 67 -1.10 -10.01 -12.67
N GLU A 68 -0.01 -10.59 -13.19
CA GLU A 68 1.19 -11.09 -12.56
C GLU A 68 1.13 -10.93 -11.04
N SER A 69 0.55 -11.94 -10.38
CA SER A 69 0.81 -12.18 -8.96
C SER A 69 2.31 -12.04 -8.76
N ALA A 70 2.73 -11.13 -7.88
CA ALA A 70 4.11 -10.81 -7.55
C ALA A 70 5.08 -11.88 -8.05
N LYS A 71 5.60 -11.69 -9.28
CA LYS A 71 6.55 -12.63 -9.83
C LYS A 71 7.74 -12.59 -8.89
N ASP A 72 8.06 -13.73 -8.28
CA ASP A 72 9.40 -13.94 -7.77
C ASP A 72 10.35 -13.51 -8.89
N ILE A 73 11.24 -12.57 -8.57
CA ILE A 73 12.24 -12.09 -9.52
C ILE A 73 13.19 -13.27 -9.75
N THR A 74 12.84 -14.12 -10.69
CA THR A 74 13.67 -15.24 -11.14
C THR A 74 14.74 -14.75 -12.13
N ASN A 75 14.47 -13.61 -12.79
CA ASN A 75 15.36 -13.02 -13.77
C ASN A 75 15.99 -11.71 -13.28
N TRP A 76 17.15 -11.85 -12.64
CA TRP A 76 17.98 -10.76 -12.13
C TRP A 76 18.72 -9.98 -13.23
N SER A 77 18.78 -10.48 -14.46
CA SER A 77 19.49 -9.81 -15.56
C SER A 77 18.78 -8.57 -16.11
N SER A 78 17.50 -8.39 -15.77
CA SER A 78 16.70 -7.21 -16.13
C SER A 78 16.61 -6.16 -15.02
N VAL A 79 17.16 -6.47 -13.84
CA VAL A 79 17.13 -5.59 -12.68
C VAL A 79 18.28 -4.60 -12.79
N ILE A 80 17.96 -3.34 -13.08
CA ILE A 80 18.93 -2.24 -13.00
C ILE A 80 18.95 -1.75 -11.55
N PHE A 81 20.06 -1.98 -10.86
CA PHE A 81 20.30 -1.37 -9.57
C PHE A 81 20.64 0.10 -9.77
N LEU A 82 19.75 0.99 -9.34
CA LEU A 82 20.07 2.40 -9.18
C LEU A 82 21.01 2.51 -7.97
N ASP A 83 22.31 2.64 -8.24
CA ASP A 83 23.29 2.89 -7.19
C ASP A 83 22.94 4.22 -6.50
N GLN A 84 23.01 4.23 -5.16
CA GLN A 84 22.48 5.29 -4.29
C GLN A 84 23.37 6.54 -4.26
N THR A 85 23.78 7.08 -5.41
CA THR A 85 24.72 8.21 -5.48
C THR A 85 24.09 9.53 -5.89
N TRP A 86 22.76 9.65 -5.92
CA TRP A 86 22.09 10.90 -6.35
C TRP A 86 20.95 11.38 -5.45
N LEU A 87 21.08 11.23 -4.13
CA LEU A 87 20.25 11.94 -3.14
C LEU A 87 21.16 12.51 -2.05
N ASN A 88 21.49 13.80 -2.16
CA ASN A 88 22.27 14.64 -1.24
C ASN A 88 23.79 14.42 -1.14
N ALA A 89 24.54 15.35 -1.74
CA ALA A 89 26.00 15.46 -1.65
C ALA A 89 26.57 15.72 -0.23
N ASN A 90 25.75 15.84 0.82
CA ASN A 90 26.18 16.26 2.16
C ASN A 90 25.73 15.36 3.33
N HIS A 91 25.26 14.13 3.08
CA HIS A 91 24.89 13.23 4.18
C HIS A 91 25.48 11.82 4.01
N PRO A 92 26.47 11.41 4.83
CA PRO A 92 26.81 10.01 4.94
C PRO A 92 25.72 9.32 5.78
N VAL A 93 24.81 8.61 5.12
CA VAL A 93 23.94 7.66 5.81
C VAL A 93 24.71 6.35 5.91
N GLY A 94 25.13 5.98 7.12
CA GLY A 94 25.76 4.68 7.37
C GLY A 94 24.74 3.57 7.22
N ILE A 95 24.79 2.84 6.09
CA ILE A 95 23.91 1.70 5.83
C ILE A 95 24.54 0.47 6.47
N MET A 96 24.00 0.06 7.62
CA MET A 96 24.23 -1.28 8.17
C MET A 96 23.10 -2.19 7.68
N TRP A 97 23.43 -3.18 6.85
CA TRP A 97 22.50 -4.28 6.59
C TRP A 97 22.47 -5.17 7.84
N THR A 98 21.27 -5.42 8.38
CA THR A 98 21.08 -6.37 9.49
C THR A 98 20.47 -7.64 8.90
N ASP A 99 21.26 -8.70 8.81
CA ASP A 99 20.76 -10.01 8.39
C ASP A 99 19.90 -10.64 9.49
N ALA A 100 18.78 -11.25 9.09
CA ALA A 100 17.74 -11.79 9.99
C ALA A 100 18.12 -13.14 10.65
N ALA A 101 19.39 -13.31 11.01
CA ALA A 101 19.86 -14.47 11.75
C ALA A 101 20.94 -14.03 12.74
N HIS A 102 20.53 -13.69 13.97
CA HIS A 102 21.09 -14.17 15.25
C HIS A 102 20.72 -13.22 16.42
N ARG A 103 19.95 -13.79 17.34
CA ARG A 103 19.84 -13.58 18.80
C ARG A 103 20.59 -12.36 19.40
N SER A 104 19.80 -11.51 20.06
CA SER A 104 20.21 -10.49 21.05
C SER A 104 21.43 -10.89 21.89
N THR A 105 22.51 -10.13 21.78
CA THR A 105 23.52 -9.99 22.84
C THR A 105 23.96 -8.52 22.92
N LYS A 106 24.14 -8.06 24.17
CA LYS A 106 24.19 -6.67 24.64
C LYS A 106 25.21 -5.77 23.91
N MET A 107 24.86 -4.49 23.79
CA MET A 107 25.78 -3.39 23.43
C MET A 107 27.01 -3.36 24.36
N PRO A 108 28.23 -3.16 23.86
CA PRO A 108 29.30 -2.67 24.71
C PRO A 108 29.04 -1.20 25.04
N GLU A 109 29.07 -0.93 26.33
CA GLU A 109 29.06 0.36 26.98
C GLU A 109 30.13 1.29 26.37
N ARG A 110 29.75 2.52 26.02
CA ARG A 110 30.70 3.56 25.59
C ARG A 110 31.60 3.91 26.77
N GLU A 111 32.82 3.38 26.79
CA GLU A 111 33.86 3.83 27.70
C GLU A 111 34.52 5.11 27.17
N LYS A 112 34.83 6.00 28.12
CA LYS A 112 35.15 7.42 27.96
C LYS A 112 36.57 7.64 27.41
N VAL A 113 36.75 8.66 26.55
CA VAL A 113 38.06 9.32 26.38
C VAL A 113 37.95 10.75 26.91
N SER A 114 38.93 11.11 27.73
CA SER A 114 38.97 12.21 28.70
C SER A 114 39.75 13.46 28.24
N LEU A 115 39.16 14.65 28.51
CA LEU A 115 39.71 15.95 28.99
C LEU A 115 40.89 16.66 28.26
N PRO A 116 40.88 18.01 28.26
CA PRO A 116 41.67 18.71 29.28
C PRO A 116 40.89 19.77 30.08
N LYS A 117 41.50 20.09 31.22
CA LYS A 117 41.00 20.88 32.34
C LYS A 117 41.19 22.37 32.05
N GLU A 118 40.18 23.19 32.35
CA GLU A 118 40.40 24.61 32.65
C GLU A 118 39.52 25.07 33.82
N THR A 119 40.12 25.97 34.57
CA THR A 119 39.95 26.29 35.99
C THR A 119 38.67 27.05 36.35
N ARG A 120 38.12 26.75 37.54
CA ARG A 120 37.09 27.57 38.23
C ARG A 120 37.62 28.99 38.49
N PRO A 121 36.69 29.94 38.71
CA PRO A 121 36.78 30.67 39.96
C PRO A 121 35.51 30.56 40.81
N HIS A 122 35.76 30.89 42.08
CA HIS A 122 34.95 30.71 43.26
C HIS A 122 33.86 31.79 43.44
N HIS A 123 33.02 31.55 44.47
CA HIS A 123 32.19 32.49 45.24
C HIS A 123 30.76 32.69 44.70
N LEU A 124 29.67 32.66 45.47
CA LEU A 124 29.50 32.67 46.92
C LEU A 124 28.09 32.12 47.25
N ARG A 125 27.99 31.37 48.35
CA ARG A 125 26.73 30.92 48.96
C ARG A 125 25.91 32.12 49.46
N ARG A 126 24.58 32.06 49.33
CA ARG A 126 23.58 32.69 50.22
C ARG A 126 22.38 31.74 50.31
N THR A 127 22.34 30.86 51.31
CA THR A 127 21.68 30.98 52.62
C THR A 127 20.14 31.02 52.57
N LYS A 128 19.58 30.02 53.25
CA LYS A 128 18.18 29.80 53.64
C LYS A 128 17.52 31.05 54.24
N CYS A 129 16.22 31.21 53.99
CA CYS A 129 15.16 31.30 54.99
C CYS A 129 13.94 30.56 54.40
#